data_AF-A0A6L6U7E4-F1
#
_entry.id   AF-A0A6L6U7E4-F1
#
_cell.length_a   1.000
_cell.length_b   1.000
_cell.length_c   1.000
_cell.angle_alpha   90.00
_cell.angle_beta   90.00
_cell.angle_gamma   90.00
#
_symmetry.space_group_name_H-M   'P 1'
#
loop_
_entity.id
_entity.type
_entity.pdbx_description
1 polymer ?
#
loop_
_entity_poly.entity_id
_entity_poly.type
_entity_poly.pdbx_seq_one_letter_code
_entity_poly.pdbx_strand_id
1 'polypeptide(L)'
;MKSILCFILIIFSIFGCEKSTSIKTSSNDNAQVDTIVIKDVEVLKEDLVLDGNKGRWYYKEEPFNGYSLKYYPNGNIEEKWGFYNGKREGVAKRWTRNGKLQVESYYKNNRLHGEYKSWWENDTLASLAIYKEGLLQGLEKKWYSNGQLAKLRNLVDGKEEGFQKAWLVNGTLYVNYEAKNGRIFGMRRANSCYRLEDEEIIRRNKK
;
A
#
# COMPACT_ATOMS: atom_id res chain seq x y z
N MET A 1 62.79 59.98 7.53
CA MET A 1 63.06 58.75 8.30
C MET A 1 61.84 57.84 8.22
N LYS A 2 62.02 56.57 7.82
CA LYS A 2 61.09 55.41 7.93
C LYS A 2 59.73 55.57 7.22
N SER A 3 59.53 55.09 5.99
CA SER A 3 59.31 53.70 5.52
C SER A 3 57.96 53.10 5.97
N ILE A 4 57.30 52.40 5.03
CA ILE A 4 56.17 51.44 5.18
C ILE A 4 54.77 52.11 5.17
N LEU A 5 53.72 51.71 4.42
CA LEU A 5 53.38 50.48 3.69
C LEU A 5 52.28 50.77 2.62
N CYS A 6 52.38 50.08 1.49
CA CYS A 6 51.35 49.64 0.53
C CYS A 6 50.02 50.40 0.37
N PHE A 7 49.85 51.04 -0.80
CA PHE A 7 48.55 51.30 -1.43
C PHE A 7 48.49 50.53 -2.76
N ILE A 8 47.74 49.43 -2.80
CA ILE A 8 47.37 48.73 -4.04
C ILE A 8 45.88 48.40 -3.92
N LEU A 9 45.05 49.22 -4.56
CA LEU A 9 43.63 48.97 -4.79
C LEU A 9 43.49 48.66 -6.28
N ILE A 10 43.75 47.41 -6.64
CA ILE A 10 43.58 46.89 -8.00
C ILE A 10 42.18 46.27 -8.07
N ILE A 11 41.31 46.96 -8.81
CA ILE A 11 40.03 46.46 -9.30
C ILE A 11 40.35 45.42 -10.37
N PHE A 12 40.07 44.14 -10.09
CA PHE A 12 40.07 43.08 -11.11
C PHE A 12 38.73 42.37 -11.12
N SER A 13 38.05 42.54 -12.24
CA SER A 13 36.87 41.83 -12.71
C SER A 13 37.04 40.32 -12.60
N ILE A 14 36.21 39.66 -11.79
CA ILE A 14 36.09 38.21 -11.81
C ILE A 14 35.06 37.85 -12.88
N PHE A 15 35.56 37.43 -14.05
CA PHE A 15 34.83 36.64 -15.01
C PHE A 15 34.43 35.31 -14.35
N GLY A 16 33.13 35.10 -14.13
CA GLY A 16 32.58 33.81 -13.76
C GLY A 16 32.46 32.91 -15.00
N CYS A 17 33.22 31.83 -15.03
CA CYS A 17 33.22 30.85 -16.11
C CYS A 17 32.15 29.77 -15.84
N GLU A 18 31.07 29.74 -16.63
CA GLU A 18 30.15 28.61 -16.71
C GLU A 18 30.79 27.52 -17.59
N LYS A 19 31.13 26.37 -16.99
CA LYS A 19 31.50 25.17 -17.75
C LYS A 19 30.23 24.49 -18.25
N SER A 20 29.89 24.73 -19.50
CA SER A 20 29.10 23.78 -20.28
C SER A 20 29.97 22.55 -20.56
N THR A 21 29.47 21.37 -20.22
CA THR A 21 30.03 20.11 -20.72
C THR A 21 28.91 19.43 -21.50
N SER A 22 29.09 19.44 -22.81
CA SER A 22 28.31 18.67 -23.77
C SER A 22 28.40 17.18 -23.45
N ILE A 23 27.25 16.52 -23.25
CA ILE A 23 27.14 15.08 -23.47
C ILE A 23 26.13 14.84 -24.57
N LYS A 24 26.71 14.34 -25.66
CA LYS A 24 26.17 13.79 -26.90
C LYS A 24 24.78 13.17 -26.77
N THR A 25 23.90 13.61 -27.67
CA THR A 25 22.79 12.82 -28.20
C THR A 25 23.33 11.50 -28.74
N SER A 26 22.85 10.40 -28.19
CA SER A 26 22.83 9.09 -28.86
C SER A 26 21.37 8.67 -28.94
N SER A 27 20.96 8.42 -30.18
CA SER A 27 19.65 8.03 -30.66
C SER A 27 19.14 6.71 -30.10
N ASN A 28 17.81 6.57 -30.14
CA ASN A 28 16.95 5.40 -29.88
C ASN A 28 16.72 5.05 -28.41
N ASP A 29 15.62 5.56 -27.87
CA ASP A 29 14.44 4.71 -27.63
C ASP A 29 13.18 5.58 -27.69
N ASN A 30 12.36 5.38 -28.71
CA ASN A 30 10.95 5.78 -28.66
C ASN A 30 10.28 4.91 -27.60
N ALA A 31 10.43 5.28 -26.32
CA ALA A 31 9.53 4.83 -25.28
C ALA A 31 8.21 5.57 -25.49
N GLN A 32 7.42 5.05 -26.44
CA GLN A 32 6.01 5.34 -26.52
C GLN A 32 5.46 5.02 -25.13
N VAL A 33 5.08 6.06 -24.38
CA VAL A 33 4.34 5.88 -23.13
C VAL A 33 2.98 5.36 -23.56
N ASP A 34 2.91 4.04 -23.74
CA ASP A 34 1.68 3.32 -24.01
C ASP A 34 0.78 3.56 -22.80
N THR A 35 -0.09 4.54 -22.96
CA THR A 35 -1.07 4.88 -21.94
C THR A 35 -1.99 3.69 -21.83
N ILE A 36 -2.03 3.06 -20.65
CA ILE A 36 -2.90 1.93 -20.40
C ILE A 36 -4.35 2.42 -20.47
N VAL A 37 -5.06 2.02 -21.53
CA VAL A 37 -6.48 2.32 -21.72
C VAL A 37 -7.28 1.04 -21.61
N ILE A 38 -8.04 0.92 -20.51
CA ILE A 38 -9.05 -0.12 -20.33
C ILE A 38 -10.28 0.31 -21.14
N LYS A 39 -10.68 -0.49 -22.11
CA LYS A 39 -11.86 -0.22 -22.95
C LYS A 39 -13.13 -0.28 -22.10
N ASP A 40 -14.14 0.51 -22.45
CA ASP A 40 -15.45 0.45 -21.82
C ASP A 40 -16.30 -0.68 -22.42
N VAL A 41 -15.81 -1.90 -22.28
CA VAL A 41 -16.46 -3.14 -22.74
C VAL A 41 -16.68 -4.02 -21.53
N GLU A 42 -17.92 -4.43 -21.27
CA GLU A 42 -18.28 -5.28 -20.14
C GLU A 42 -18.67 -6.68 -20.62
N VAL A 43 -18.12 -7.72 -19.99
CA VAL A 43 -18.44 -9.13 -20.27
C VAL A 43 -18.64 -9.91 -18.98
N LEU A 44 -19.36 -11.02 -19.03
CA LEU A 44 -19.51 -11.87 -17.85
C LEU A 44 -18.19 -12.58 -17.56
N LYS A 45 -17.88 -12.75 -16.27
CA LYS A 45 -16.68 -13.46 -15.80
C LYS A 45 -16.60 -14.89 -16.32
N GLU A 46 -17.73 -15.54 -16.48
CA GLU A 46 -17.83 -16.90 -17.01
C GLU A 46 -17.50 -17.02 -18.50
N ASP A 47 -17.60 -15.92 -19.26
CA ASP A 47 -17.23 -15.87 -20.68
C ASP A 47 -15.71 -15.71 -20.88
N LEU A 48 -14.96 -15.42 -19.81
CA LEU A 48 -13.51 -15.24 -19.87
C LEU A 48 -12.79 -16.55 -19.62
N VAL A 49 -11.80 -16.84 -20.46
CA VAL A 49 -10.95 -18.03 -20.34
C VAL A 49 -9.55 -17.62 -19.88
N LEU A 50 -9.06 -18.21 -18.80
CA LEU A 50 -7.69 -17.98 -18.32
C LEU A 50 -6.72 -18.97 -18.98
N ASP A 51 -5.76 -18.45 -19.75
CA ASP A 51 -4.56 -19.19 -20.10
C ASP A 51 -3.59 -19.13 -18.90
N GLY A 52 -3.57 -20.19 -18.10
CA GLY A 52 -2.74 -20.29 -16.90
C GLY A 52 -1.23 -20.23 -17.18
N ASN A 53 -0.80 -20.68 -18.37
CA ASN A 53 0.62 -20.66 -18.74
C ASN A 53 1.10 -19.24 -19.04
N LYS A 54 0.21 -18.40 -19.59
CA LYS A 54 0.50 -16.99 -19.89
C LYS A 54 0.08 -16.02 -18.79
N GLY A 55 -0.76 -16.48 -17.85
CA GLY A 55 -1.40 -15.63 -16.84
C GLY A 55 -2.27 -14.54 -17.47
N ARG A 56 -2.93 -14.84 -18.60
CA ARG A 56 -3.78 -13.90 -19.34
C ARG A 56 -5.19 -14.43 -19.52
N TRP A 57 -6.15 -13.55 -19.37
CA TRP A 57 -7.56 -13.77 -19.65
C TRP A 57 -7.87 -13.44 -21.10
N TYR A 58 -8.69 -14.26 -21.71
CA TYR A 58 -9.08 -14.17 -23.11
C TYR A 58 -10.60 -14.06 -23.23
N TYR A 59 -11.06 -13.30 -24.22
CA TYR A 59 -12.45 -13.24 -24.65
C TYR A 59 -12.47 -13.39 -26.17
N LYS A 60 -13.18 -14.40 -26.67
CA LYS A 60 -13.20 -14.75 -28.11
C LYS A 60 -11.79 -14.89 -28.70
N GLU A 61 -10.95 -15.67 -28.01
CA GLU A 61 -9.56 -16.00 -28.40
C GLU A 61 -8.55 -14.82 -28.39
N GLU A 62 -8.98 -13.61 -28.05
CA GLU A 62 -8.12 -12.44 -27.93
C GLU A 62 -7.85 -12.05 -26.46
N PRO A 63 -6.65 -11.56 -26.11
CA PRO A 63 -6.36 -11.06 -24.76
C PRO A 63 -7.36 -9.97 -24.35
N PHE A 64 -8.06 -10.20 -23.25
CA PHE A 64 -9.19 -9.35 -22.87
C PHE A 64 -8.75 -7.94 -22.45
N ASN A 65 -9.44 -6.93 -22.97
CA ASN A 65 -9.30 -5.53 -22.55
C ASN A 65 -10.72 -4.97 -22.32
N GLY A 66 -11.03 -4.69 -21.06
CA GLY A 66 -12.36 -4.28 -20.62
C GLY A 66 -12.63 -4.61 -19.16
N TYR A 67 -13.90 -4.68 -18.79
CA TYR A 67 -14.37 -5.03 -17.47
C TYR A 67 -15.07 -6.39 -17.46
N SER A 68 -14.72 -7.22 -16.49
CA SER A 68 -15.43 -8.45 -16.19
C SER A 68 -16.44 -8.22 -15.07
N LEU A 69 -17.64 -8.75 -15.23
CA LEU A 69 -18.74 -8.67 -14.26
C LEU A 69 -19.13 -10.05 -13.75
N LYS A 70 -19.47 -10.12 -12.47
CA LYS A 70 -20.14 -11.27 -11.86
C LYS A 70 -21.35 -10.76 -11.10
N TYR A 71 -22.47 -11.47 -11.18
CA TYR A 71 -23.72 -11.10 -10.50
C TYR A 71 -24.10 -12.15 -9.45
N TYR A 72 -24.77 -11.68 -8.41
CA TYR A 72 -25.52 -12.54 -7.49
C TYR A 72 -26.80 -13.06 -8.15
N PRO A 73 -27.40 -14.14 -7.62
CA PRO A 73 -28.68 -14.66 -8.13
C PRO A 73 -29.85 -13.66 -8.10
N ASN A 74 -29.77 -12.62 -7.26
CA ASN A 74 -30.77 -11.55 -7.21
C ASN A 74 -30.55 -10.43 -8.24
N GLY A 75 -29.56 -10.58 -9.13
CA GLY A 75 -29.24 -9.60 -10.19
C GLY A 75 -28.33 -8.46 -9.75
N ASN A 76 -27.97 -8.35 -8.47
CA ASN A 76 -27.01 -7.33 -8.03
C ASN A 76 -25.58 -7.72 -8.43
N ILE A 77 -24.76 -6.73 -8.77
CA ILE A 77 -23.34 -6.94 -9.10
C ILE A 77 -22.63 -7.49 -7.85
N GLU A 78 -21.92 -8.60 -8.01
CA GLU A 78 -21.04 -9.19 -7.02
C GLU A 78 -19.61 -8.67 -7.20
N GLU A 79 -19.05 -8.74 -8.40
CA GLU A 79 -17.66 -8.33 -8.68
C GLU A 79 -17.57 -7.55 -10.00
N LYS A 80 -16.67 -6.56 -10.05
CA LYS A 80 -16.24 -5.85 -11.26
C LYS A 80 -14.72 -5.77 -11.28
N TRP A 81 -14.11 -6.23 -12.36
CA TRP A 81 -12.65 -6.30 -12.52
C TRP A 81 -12.21 -5.65 -13.82
N GLY A 82 -11.26 -4.72 -13.78
CA GLY A 82 -10.62 -4.17 -14.97
C GLY A 82 -9.52 -5.08 -15.53
N PHE A 83 -9.39 -5.11 -16.85
CA PHE A 83 -8.38 -5.87 -17.58
C PHE A 83 -7.77 -5.04 -18.71
N TYR A 84 -6.46 -5.21 -18.90
CA TYR A 84 -5.71 -4.70 -20.03
C TYR A 84 -4.79 -5.80 -20.57
N ASN A 85 -4.89 -6.11 -21.86
CA ASN A 85 -4.10 -7.16 -22.53
C ASN A 85 -4.13 -8.51 -21.77
N GLY A 86 -5.32 -8.89 -21.32
CA GLY A 86 -5.60 -10.10 -20.57
C GLY A 86 -5.13 -10.10 -19.11
N LYS A 87 -4.52 -9.03 -18.60
CA LYS A 87 -4.09 -8.94 -17.21
C LYS A 87 -5.03 -8.04 -16.42
N ARG A 88 -5.26 -8.38 -15.14
CA ARG A 88 -5.98 -7.49 -14.23
C ARG A 88 -5.22 -6.19 -14.07
N GLU A 89 -5.94 -5.10 -14.27
CA GLU A 89 -5.39 -3.75 -14.33
C GLU A 89 -6.47 -2.76 -13.89
N GLY A 90 -6.09 -1.71 -13.16
CA GLY A 90 -7.03 -0.72 -12.68
C GLY A 90 -7.81 -1.17 -11.43
N VAL A 91 -8.94 -0.49 -11.19
CA VAL A 91 -9.74 -0.70 -9.98
C VAL A 91 -10.63 -1.94 -10.14
N ALA A 92 -10.57 -2.82 -9.14
CA ALA A 92 -11.47 -3.94 -8.93
C ALA A 92 -12.34 -3.68 -7.70
N LYS A 93 -13.62 -4.03 -7.81
CA LYS A 93 -14.63 -3.83 -6.77
C LYS A 93 -15.42 -5.10 -6.52
N ARG A 94 -15.81 -5.32 -5.27
CA ARG A 94 -16.75 -6.35 -4.84
C ARG A 94 -17.83 -5.73 -3.97
N TRP A 95 -19.07 -6.14 -4.19
CA TRP A 95 -20.22 -5.70 -3.43
C TRP A 95 -20.86 -6.87 -2.69
N THR A 96 -21.65 -6.56 -1.66
CA THR A 96 -22.50 -7.52 -0.97
C THR A 96 -23.76 -7.81 -1.79
N ARG A 97 -24.52 -8.85 -1.41
CA ARG A 97 -25.81 -9.19 -2.03
C ARG A 97 -26.80 -8.02 -2.03
N ASN A 98 -26.68 -7.09 -1.09
CA ASN A 98 -27.53 -5.91 -0.96
C ASN A 98 -26.99 -4.68 -1.73
N GLY A 99 -25.93 -4.85 -2.55
CA GLY A 99 -25.37 -3.77 -3.37
C GLY A 99 -24.41 -2.83 -2.65
N LYS A 100 -24.06 -3.11 -1.38
CA LYS A 100 -23.08 -2.29 -0.64
C LYS A 100 -21.65 -2.65 -1.04
N LEU A 101 -20.77 -1.66 -1.24
CA LEU A 101 -19.37 -1.90 -1.55
C LEU A 101 -18.67 -2.59 -0.37
N GLN A 102 -18.09 -3.77 -0.62
CA GLN A 102 -17.42 -4.57 0.39
C GLN A 102 -15.89 -4.48 0.26
N VAL A 103 -15.38 -4.40 -0.97
CA VAL A 103 -13.94 -4.32 -1.26
C VAL A 103 -13.70 -3.42 -2.45
N GLU A 104 -12.67 -2.58 -2.36
CA GLU A 104 -12.10 -1.82 -3.47
C GLU A 104 -10.59 -2.00 -3.44
N SER A 105 -10.01 -2.31 -4.59
CA SER A 105 -8.59 -2.62 -4.70
C SER A 105 -8.08 -2.26 -6.08
N TYR A 106 -6.82 -1.85 -6.19
CA TYR A 106 -6.21 -1.57 -7.48
C TYR A 106 -5.22 -2.69 -7.87
N TYR A 107 -5.20 -3.01 -9.15
CA TYR A 107 -4.32 -4.01 -9.74
C TYR A 107 -3.45 -3.39 -10.83
N LYS A 108 -2.22 -3.88 -10.92
CA LYS A 108 -1.29 -3.62 -12.02
C LYS A 108 -0.68 -4.94 -12.45
N ASN A 109 -0.80 -5.29 -13.72
CA ASN A 109 -0.23 -6.54 -14.25
C ASN A 109 -0.54 -7.79 -13.40
N ASN A 110 -1.81 -8.04 -13.06
CA ASN A 110 -2.27 -9.13 -12.19
C ASN A 110 -1.89 -9.04 -10.70
N ARG A 111 -1.17 -8.01 -10.25
CA ARG A 111 -0.74 -7.86 -8.86
C ARG A 111 -1.49 -6.73 -8.18
N LEU A 112 -1.84 -6.90 -6.90
CA LEU A 112 -2.33 -5.79 -6.08
C LEU A 112 -1.28 -4.68 -6.05
N HIS A 113 -1.72 -3.45 -6.30
CA HIS A 113 -0.87 -2.28 -6.34
C HIS A 113 -1.68 -1.08 -5.86
N GLY A 114 -1.08 -0.13 -5.16
CA GLY A 114 -1.81 1.01 -4.61
C GLY A 114 -2.73 0.62 -3.46
N GLU A 115 -3.84 1.34 -3.33
CA GLU A 115 -4.70 1.26 -2.16
C GLU A 115 -5.63 0.03 -2.20
N TYR A 116 -5.81 -0.57 -1.03
CA TYR A 116 -6.79 -1.60 -0.74
C TYR A 116 -7.69 -1.11 0.40
N LYS A 117 -9.00 -1.18 0.19
CA LYS A 117 -10.03 -0.86 1.16
C LYS A 117 -11.04 -2.00 1.24
N SER A 118 -11.50 -2.29 2.45
CA SER A 118 -12.68 -3.13 2.66
C SER A 118 -13.56 -2.56 3.74
N TRP A 119 -14.84 -2.90 3.70
CA TRP A 119 -15.87 -2.39 4.61
C TRP A 119 -16.66 -3.54 5.24
N TRP A 120 -17.12 -3.31 6.46
CA TRP A 120 -18.11 -4.12 7.15
C TRP A 120 -19.50 -3.87 6.56
N GLU A 121 -20.47 -4.76 6.85
CA GLU A 121 -21.85 -4.62 6.34
C GLU A 121 -22.58 -3.35 6.80
N ASN A 122 -22.12 -2.77 7.91
CA ASN A 122 -22.59 -1.49 8.45
C ASN A 122 -21.83 -0.28 7.91
N ASP A 123 -21.13 -0.44 6.78
CA ASP A 123 -20.39 0.60 6.06
C ASP A 123 -19.16 1.16 6.82
N THR A 124 -18.80 0.58 7.97
CA THR A 124 -17.58 0.91 8.69
C THR A 124 -16.36 0.37 7.93
N LEU A 125 -15.32 1.18 7.77
CA LEU A 125 -14.08 0.75 7.13
C LEU A 125 -13.44 -0.40 7.93
N ALA A 126 -13.31 -1.58 7.32
CA ALA A 126 -12.78 -2.78 7.95
C ALA A 126 -11.25 -2.89 7.82
N SER A 127 -10.71 -2.51 6.66
CA SER A 127 -9.27 -2.56 6.38
C SER A 127 -8.86 -1.45 5.42
N LEU A 128 -7.65 -0.93 5.64
CA LEU A 128 -6.96 0.00 4.75
C LEU A 128 -5.50 -0.40 4.69
N ALA A 129 -4.98 -0.54 3.47
CA ALA A 129 -3.59 -0.91 3.24
C ALA A 129 -3.09 -0.39 1.89
N ILE A 130 -1.78 -0.28 1.74
CA ILE A 130 -1.13 -0.01 0.46
C ILE A 130 -0.36 -1.26 0.03
N TYR A 131 -0.43 -1.59 -1.25
CA TYR A 131 0.29 -2.67 -1.89
C TYR A 131 1.25 -2.14 -2.95
N LYS A 132 2.37 -2.84 -3.14
CA LYS A 132 3.28 -2.66 -4.26
C LYS A 132 3.68 -4.04 -4.76
N GLU A 133 3.33 -4.34 -6.01
CA GLU A 133 3.63 -5.63 -6.66
C GLU A 133 3.15 -6.87 -5.88
N GLY A 134 2.00 -6.74 -5.21
CA GLY A 134 1.37 -7.78 -4.38
C GLY A 134 1.84 -7.81 -2.93
N LEU A 135 2.81 -6.99 -2.54
CA LEU A 135 3.33 -6.93 -1.18
C LEU A 135 2.80 -5.71 -0.43
N LEU A 136 2.42 -5.89 0.83
CA LEU A 136 2.02 -4.80 1.71
C LEU A 136 3.18 -3.81 1.92
N GLN A 137 2.87 -2.53 1.90
CA GLN A 137 3.80 -1.42 2.11
C GLN A 137 3.20 -0.41 3.09
N GLY A 138 4.05 0.11 3.97
CA GLY A 138 3.71 1.16 4.91
C GLY A 138 2.66 0.72 5.94
N LEU A 139 1.69 1.60 6.19
CA LEU A 139 0.76 1.47 7.29
C LEU A 139 -0.47 0.65 6.90
N GLU A 140 -0.68 -0.49 7.55
CA GLU A 140 -1.93 -1.23 7.51
C GLU A 140 -2.78 -0.88 8.74
N LYS A 141 -4.05 -0.57 8.50
CA LYS A 141 -5.06 -0.34 9.54
C LYS A 141 -6.20 -1.32 9.38
N LYS A 142 -6.69 -1.87 10.49
CA LYS A 142 -7.93 -2.65 10.55
C LYS A 142 -8.80 -2.18 11.70
N TRP A 143 -10.10 -2.22 11.52
CA TRP A 143 -11.08 -1.83 12.52
C TRP A 143 -12.09 -2.94 12.76
N TYR A 144 -12.63 -2.98 13.97
CA TYR A 144 -13.84 -3.75 14.27
C TYR A 144 -15.06 -3.09 13.61
N SER A 145 -16.18 -3.82 13.55
CA SER A 145 -17.44 -3.29 13.00
C SER A 145 -17.99 -2.10 13.78
N ASN A 146 -17.66 -1.94 15.07
CA ASN A 146 -18.04 -0.76 15.85
C ASN A 146 -17.16 0.48 15.58
N GLY A 147 -16.20 0.40 14.65
CA GLY A 147 -15.27 1.49 14.33
C GLY A 147 -14.03 1.57 15.24
N GLN A 148 -13.92 0.73 16.27
CA GLN A 148 -12.71 0.67 17.09
C GLN A 148 -11.53 0.17 16.25
N LEU A 149 -10.40 0.89 16.27
CA LEU A 149 -9.17 0.45 15.64
C LEU A 149 -8.71 -0.86 16.28
N ALA A 150 -8.67 -1.93 15.50
CA ALA A 150 -8.30 -3.27 15.93
C ALA A 150 -6.80 -3.51 15.78
N LYS A 151 -6.21 -2.99 14.69
CA LYS A 151 -4.81 -3.26 14.34
C LYS A 151 -4.19 -2.11 13.58
N LEU A 152 -2.94 -1.81 13.92
CA LEU A 152 -2.06 -0.88 13.23
C LEU A 152 -0.71 -1.56 13.04
N ARG A 153 -0.27 -1.76 11.80
CA ARG A 153 1.03 -2.38 11.49
C ARG A 153 1.80 -1.54 10.50
N ASN A 154 3.11 -1.44 10.70
CA ASN A 154 4.03 -0.94 9.69
C ASN A 154 4.68 -2.13 8.98
N LEU A 155 4.64 -2.12 7.65
CA LEU A 155 5.19 -3.18 6.80
C LEU A 155 6.12 -2.62 5.72
N VAL A 156 7.16 -3.38 5.40
CA VAL A 156 8.05 -3.16 4.25
C VAL A 156 8.17 -4.49 3.52
N ASP A 157 7.80 -4.51 2.24
CA ASP A 157 7.79 -5.72 1.40
C ASP A 157 7.06 -6.92 2.05
N GLY A 158 5.92 -6.62 2.68
CA GLY A 158 5.09 -7.62 3.36
C GLY A 158 5.59 -8.10 4.73
N LYS A 159 6.74 -7.61 5.20
CA LYS A 159 7.31 -7.94 6.52
C LYS A 159 7.09 -6.79 7.48
N GLU A 160 6.88 -7.11 8.76
CA GLU A 160 6.72 -6.09 9.80
C GLU A 160 8.05 -5.37 10.06
N GLU A 161 8.02 -4.03 10.06
CA GLU A 161 9.17 -3.15 10.32
C GLU A 161 8.65 -1.86 10.99
N GLY A 162 9.26 -1.40 12.07
CA GLY A 162 8.76 -0.30 12.90
C GLY A 162 7.71 -0.76 13.91
N PHE A 163 6.77 0.09 14.31
CA PHE A 163 5.81 -0.20 15.39
C PHE A 163 4.56 -0.96 14.96
N GLN A 164 4.05 -1.80 15.87
CA GLN A 164 2.83 -2.60 15.71
C GLN A 164 1.97 -2.45 16.96
N LYS A 165 0.68 -2.20 16.77
CA LYS A 165 -0.30 -2.09 17.85
C LYS A 165 -1.56 -2.88 17.51
N ALA A 166 -2.18 -3.45 18.53
CA ALA A 166 -3.52 -4.02 18.43
C ALA A 166 -4.31 -3.76 19.70
N TRP A 167 -5.60 -3.53 19.52
CA TRP A 167 -6.54 -3.22 20.59
C TRP A 167 -7.69 -4.22 20.56
N LEU A 168 -8.23 -4.52 21.72
CA LEU A 168 -9.49 -5.25 21.85
C LEU A 168 -10.65 -4.37 21.41
N VAL A 169 -11.84 -4.96 21.25
CA VAL A 169 -13.06 -4.24 20.81
C VAL A 169 -13.46 -3.09 21.74
N ASN A 170 -13.09 -3.17 23.02
CA ASN A 170 -13.31 -2.13 24.05
C ASN A 170 -12.22 -1.05 24.06
N GLY A 171 -11.24 -1.10 23.15
CA GLY A 171 -10.13 -0.15 23.06
C GLY A 171 -8.94 -0.47 23.96
N THR A 172 -8.94 -1.56 24.74
CA THR A 172 -7.77 -1.97 25.52
C THR A 172 -6.63 -2.39 24.60
N LEU A 173 -5.49 -1.69 24.69
CA LEU A 173 -4.25 -2.05 23.98
C LEU A 173 -3.73 -3.38 24.54
N TYR A 174 -3.58 -4.40 23.68
CA TYR A 174 -3.09 -5.72 24.10
C TYR A 174 -1.86 -6.19 23.30
N VAL A 175 -1.48 -5.46 22.26
CA VAL A 175 -0.23 -5.64 21.51
C VAL A 175 0.42 -4.28 21.32
N ASN A 176 1.70 -4.16 21.65
CA ASN A 176 2.50 -2.97 21.44
C ASN A 176 3.98 -3.37 21.38
N TYR A 177 4.51 -3.56 20.19
CA TYR A 177 5.92 -3.87 19.98
C TYR A 177 6.47 -3.10 18.79
N GLU A 178 7.79 -3.17 18.62
CA GLU A 178 8.53 -2.72 17.47
C GLU A 178 9.23 -3.92 16.82
N ALA A 179 9.03 -4.12 15.52
CA ALA A 179 9.81 -5.03 14.70
C ALA A 179 10.99 -4.28 14.09
N LYS A 180 12.21 -4.77 14.29
CA LYS A 180 13.43 -4.17 13.76
C LYS A 180 14.44 -5.25 13.43
N ASN A 181 14.92 -5.27 12.19
CA ASN A 181 15.89 -6.26 11.72
C ASN A 181 15.46 -7.72 11.98
N GLY A 182 14.16 -8.01 11.80
CA GLY A 182 13.58 -9.33 12.03
C GLY A 182 13.43 -9.73 13.50
N ARG A 183 13.73 -8.84 14.45
CA ARG A 183 13.54 -9.03 15.89
C ARG A 183 12.37 -8.19 16.39
N ILE A 184 11.76 -8.64 17.48
CA ILE A 184 10.62 -7.97 18.11
C ILE A 184 11.03 -7.44 19.48
N PHE A 185 10.68 -6.19 19.76
CA PHE A 185 10.93 -5.50 21.02
C PHE A 185 9.61 -4.97 21.59
N GLY A 186 9.20 -5.49 22.75
CA GLY A 186 7.97 -5.04 23.44
C GLY A 186 6.92 -6.13 23.60
N MET A 187 5.68 -5.71 23.80
CA MET A 187 4.56 -6.55 24.21
C MET A 187 3.86 -7.18 23.01
N ARG A 188 4.09 -8.47 22.76
CA ARG A 188 3.39 -9.21 21.68
C ARG A 188 1.96 -9.60 22.04
N ARG A 189 1.70 -9.77 23.34
CA ARG A 189 0.37 -10.04 23.92
C ARG A 189 0.45 -9.72 25.41
N ALA A 190 -0.32 -8.75 25.86
CA ALA A 190 -0.51 -8.50 27.28
C ALA A 190 -1.81 -9.19 27.72
N ASN A 191 -1.73 -10.00 28.76
CA ASN A 191 -2.90 -10.21 29.60
C ASN A 191 -3.01 -8.97 30.48
N SER A 192 -4.21 -8.41 30.66
CA SER A 192 -4.40 -7.32 31.61
C SER A 192 -3.90 -7.77 32.98
N CYS A 193 -2.83 -7.15 33.48
CA CYS A 193 -2.45 -7.30 34.87
C CYS A 193 -3.57 -6.66 35.70
N TYR A 194 -4.42 -7.48 36.31
CA TYR A 194 -5.32 -7.02 37.36
C TYR A 194 -4.56 -7.09 38.67
N ARG A 195 -4.56 -5.99 39.44
CA ARG A 195 -4.11 -6.03 40.83
C ARG A 195 -5.17 -6.82 41.59
N LEU A 196 -4.79 -7.90 42.27
CA LEU A 196 -5.71 -8.55 43.20
C LEU A 196 -5.97 -7.55 44.33
N GLU A 197 -7.22 -7.46 44.81
CA GLU A 197 -7.56 -6.56 45.92
C GLU A 197 -6.69 -6.81 47.15
N ASP A 198 -6.23 -8.06 47.31
CA ASP A 198 -5.40 -8.54 48.42
C ASP A 198 -3.91 -8.80 48.04
N GLU A 199 -3.39 -8.17 46.97
CA GLU A 199 -1.97 -8.37 46.58
C GLU A 199 -1.00 -7.57 47.47
N GLU A 200 -0.26 -8.26 48.35
CA GLU A 200 0.89 -7.69 49.07
C GLU A 200 2.19 -7.81 48.24
N ILE A 201 2.67 -6.68 47.71
CA ILE A 201 3.93 -6.63 46.95
C ILE A 201 5.12 -6.44 47.90
N ILE A 202 5.82 -7.54 48.25
CA ILE A 202 7.05 -7.48 49.05
C ILE A 202 8.26 -7.21 48.14
N ARG A 203 8.77 -5.99 48.15
CA ARG A 203 10.02 -5.64 47.44
C ARG A 203 11.22 -5.90 48.33
N ARG A 204 12.05 -6.89 47.99
CA ARG A 204 13.36 -7.07 48.63
C ARG A 204 14.36 -6.09 48.03
N ASN A 205 14.80 -5.11 48.81
CA ASN A 205 15.95 -4.30 48.45
C ASN A 205 17.20 -5.19 48.45
N LYS A 206 17.81 -5.40 47.28
CA LYS A 206 19.17 -5.92 47.24
C LYS A 206 20.10 -4.79 47.73
N LYS A 207 20.77 -5.04 48.86
CA LYS A 207 21.96 -4.27 49.27
C LYS A 207 23.08 -4.46 48.26
#